data_AF-Q8GU99-F1
#
_entry.id   AF-Q8GU99-F1
#
_cell.length_a   1.000
_cell.length_b   1.000
_cell.length_c   1.000
_cell.angle_alpha   90.00
_cell.angle_beta   90.00
_cell.angle_gamma   90.00
#
_symmetry.space_group_name_H-M   'P 1'
#
loop_
_entity.id
_entity.type
_entity.pdbx_description
1 polymer ?
#
loop_
_entity_poly.entity_id
_entity_poly.type
_entity_poly.pdbx_seq_one_letter_code
_entity_poly.pdbx_strand_id
1 'polypeptide(L)'
;EAVEQENMLRPLRAMPDFAQVYSFLGSIFDPDTSGHLQTLKAMDPIDVETVLLLMRNLSMNLTSPNFAAHLSLLSSCNSGGDPIKSEGMENLGSPQSCHLPFMVTSE
;
A
#
# COMPACT_ATOMS: atom_id res chain seq x y z
N GLU A 1 -1.53 -22.65 -50.20
CA GLU A 1 -0.50 -23.06 -49.23
C GLU A 1 -0.83 -22.37 -47.91
N ALA A 2 -1.46 -23.10 -47.00
CA ALA A 2 -1.94 -22.58 -45.73
C ALA A 2 -0.81 -22.74 -44.70
N VAL A 3 -0.27 -21.63 -44.22
CA VAL A 3 0.59 -21.62 -43.05
C VAL A 3 -0.31 -21.46 -41.82
N GLU A 4 -0.78 -22.58 -41.30
CA GLU A 4 -1.31 -22.70 -39.94
C GLU A 4 -0.21 -22.23 -38.98
N GLN A 5 -0.24 -20.95 -38.59
CA GLN A 5 0.46 -20.51 -37.41
C GLN A 5 -0.26 -21.10 -36.21
N GLU A 6 0.27 -22.23 -35.78
CA GLU A 6 0.20 -22.81 -34.45
C GLU A 6 -0.14 -21.72 -33.42
N ASN A 7 -1.42 -21.63 -33.09
CA ASN A 7 -1.91 -20.95 -31.90
C ASN A 7 -1.41 -21.80 -30.72
N MET A 8 -0.11 -21.67 -30.41
CA MET A 8 0.48 -22.06 -29.16
C MET A 8 -0.28 -21.29 -28.10
N LEU A 9 -1.37 -21.90 -27.65
CA LEU A 9 -2.15 -21.49 -26.49
C LEU A 9 -1.10 -21.26 -25.40
N ARG A 10 -0.76 -19.98 -25.16
CA ARG A 10 -0.02 -19.60 -23.95
C ARG A 10 -0.73 -20.36 -22.83
N PRO A 11 0.00 -21.10 -21.97
CA PRO A 11 -0.62 -21.87 -20.90
C PRO A 11 -1.71 -21.00 -20.30
N LEU A 12 -2.95 -21.48 -20.34
CA LEU A 12 -4.14 -20.80 -19.83
C LEU A 12 -3.74 -20.27 -18.46
N ARG A 13 -3.35 -18.99 -18.38
CA ARG A 13 -2.74 -18.47 -17.15
C ARG A 13 -3.88 -18.51 -16.15
N ALA A 14 -3.77 -19.38 -15.16
CA ALA A 14 -4.75 -19.41 -14.08
C ALA A 14 -4.86 -17.99 -13.50
N MET A 15 -6.08 -17.59 -13.19
CA MET A 15 -6.36 -16.24 -12.72
C MET A 15 -5.86 -16.11 -11.27
N PRO A 16 -5.24 -14.98 -10.88
CA PRO A 16 -4.93 -14.72 -9.48
C PRO A 16 -6.20 -14.70 -8.61
N ASP A 17 -6.09 -15.14 -7.37
CA ASP A 17 -7.07 -14.82 -6.33
C ASP A 17 -6.85 -13.38 -5.85
N PHE A 18 -7.53 -12.45 -6.51
CA PHE A 18 -7.44 -11.03 -6.16
C PHE A 18 -7.89 -10.74 -4.73
N ALA A 19 -8.79 -11.52 -4.14
CA ALA A 19 -9.22 -11.29 -2.76
C ALA A 19 -8.05 -11.58 -1.80
N GLN A 20 -7.34 -12.69 -2.02
CA GLN A 20 -6.14 -13.02 -1.25
C GLN A 20 -5.01 -12.00 -1.50
N VAL A 21 -4.76 -11.63 -2.75
CA VAL A 21 -3.73 -10.64 -3.13
C VAL A 21 -3.98 -9.30 -2.44
N TYR A 22 -5.19 -8.74 -2.52
CA TYR A 22 -5.47 -7.44 -1.90
C TYR A 22 -5.55 -7.51 -0.38
N SER A 23 -6.00 -8.63 0.20
CA SER A 23 -5.95 -8.83 1.65
C SER A 23 -4.49 -8.85 2.16
N PHE A 24 -3.60 -9.52 1.43
CA PHE A 24 -2.16 -9.52 1.74
C PHE A 24 -1.55 -8.12 1.59
N LEU A 25 -1.86 -7.40 0.50
CA LEU A 25 -1.35 -6.03 0.32
C LEU A 25 -1.83 -5.07 1.41
N GLY A 26 -3.09 -5.18 1.84
CA GLY A 26 -3.64 -4.39 2.93
C GLY A 26 -2.90 -4.64 4.25
N SER A 27 -2.59 -5.91 4.57
CA SER A 27 -1.90 -6.25 5.80
C SER A 27 -0.45 -5.75 5.85
N ILE A 28 0.23 -5.54 4.72
CA ILE A 28 1.60 -4.96 4.72
C ILE A 28 1.63 -3.58 5.38
N PHE A 29 0.52 -2.85 5.35
CA PHE A 29 0.40 -1.51 5.92
C PHE A 29 -0.21 -1.48 7.32
N ASP A 30 -0.55 -2.65 7.88
CA ASP A 30 -1.08 -2.79 9.24
C ASP A 30 0.07 -3.07 10.23
N PRO A 31 0.38 -2.13 11.15
CA PRO A 31 1.47 -2.29 12.11
C PRO A 31 1.27 -3.42 13.12
N ASP A 32 0.03 -3.88 13.32
CA ASP A 32 -0.28 -4.98 14.23
C ASP A 32 -0.09 -6.37 13.58
N THR A 33 0.19 -6.40 12.27
CA THR A 33 0.42 -7.64 11.54
C THR A 33 1.92 -7.92 11.38
N SER A 34 2.28 -9.19 11.32
CA SER A 34 3.66 -9.65 11.11
C SER A 34 3.69 -10.97 10.34
N GLY A 35 4.88 -11.46 9.98
CA GLY A 35 5.02 -12.73 9.28
C GLY A 35 4.72 -12.68 7.77
N HIS A 36 4.72 -11.49 7.17
CA HIS A 36 4.37 -11.29 5.75
C HIS A 36 5.26 -12.11 4.80
N LEU A 37 6.53 -12.33 5.11
CA LEU A 37 7.42 -13.14 4.28
C LEU A 37 7.02 -14.62 4.26
N GLN A 38 6.57 -15.15 5.40
CA GLN A 38 6.08 -16.53 5.50
C GLN A 38 4.76 -16.67 4.76
N THR A 39 3.84 -15.72 4.94
CA THR A 39 2.57 -15.68 4.21
C THR A 39 2.80 -15.61 2.71
N LEU A 40 3.66 -14.70 2.22
CA LEU A 40 3.98 -14.56 0.81
C LEU A 40 4.57 -15.85 0.21
N LYS A 41 5.43 -16.56 0.95
CA LYS A 41 6.01 -17.84 0.51
C LYS A 41 4.98 -18.98 0.43
N ALA A 42 3.87 -18.87 1.15
CA ALA A 42 2.82 -19.87 1.18
C ALA A 42 1.69 -19.59 0.17
N MET A 43 1.69 -18.43 -0.50
CA MET A 43 0.71 -18.07 -1.53
C MET A 43 0.97 -18.82 -2.83
N ASP A 44 -0.09 -18.97 -3.64
CA ASP A 44 0.03 -19.53 -4.98
C ASP A 44 1.01 -18.69 -5.83
N PRO A 45 1.85 -19.31 -6.69
CA PRO A 45 2.88 -18.58 -7.45
C PRO A 45 2.33 -17.43 -8.30
N ILE A 46 1.10 -17.58 -8.80
CA ILE A 46 0.41 -16.57 -9.62
C ILE A 46 0.02 -15.35 -8.77
N ASP A 47 -0.39 -15.57 -7.52
CA ASP A 47 -0.71 -14.50 -6.60
C ASP A 47 0.56 -13.79 -6.12
N VAL A 48 1.65 -14.54 -5.92
CA VAL A 48 2.96 -13.95 -5.61
C VAL A 48 3.44 -13.03 -6.73
N GLU A 49 3.38 -13.46 -7.99
CA GLU A 49 3.73 -12.62 -9.15
C GLU A 49 2.86 -11.35 -9.17
N THR A 50 1.56 -11.49 -8.90
CA THR A 50 0.61 -10.38 -8.87
C THR A 50 0.90 -9.41 -7.72
N VAL A 51 1.19 -9.89 -6.52
CA VAL A 51 1.61 -9.08 -5.37
C VAL A 51 2.87 -8.28 -5.71
N LEU A 52 3.89 -8.93 -6.27
CA LEU A 52 5.16 -8.27 -6.61
C LEU A 52 4.96 -7.19 -7.69
N LEU A 53 4.12 -7.47 -8.70
CA LEU A 53 3.76 -6.52 -9.74
C LEU A 53 3.06 -5.29 -9.14
N LEU A 54 2.08 -5.51 -8.27
CA LEU A 54 1.32 -4.44 -7.63
C LEU A 54 2.18 -3.61 -6.67
N MET A 55 3.08 -4.23 -5.89
CA MET A 55 4.03 -3.54 -5.03
C MET A 55 5.00 -2.67 -5.83
N ARG A 56 5.45 -3.16 -6.99
CA ARG A 56 6.27 -2.35 -7.92
C ARG A 56 5.49 -1.16 -8.47
N ASN A 57 4.24 -1.37 -8.88
CA ASN A 57 3.39 -0.27 -9.37
C ASN A 57 3.14 0.78 -8.28
N LEU A 58 2.92 0.33 -7.04
CA LEU A 58 2.74 1.22 -5.91
C LEU A 58 4.01 2.02 -5.62
N SER A 59 5.18 1.39 -5.61
CA SER A 59 6.43 2.13 -5.39
C SER A 59 6.67 3.18 -6.47
N MET A 60 6.40 2.85 -7.74
CA MET A 60 6.46 3.81 -8.84
C MET A 60 5.49 4.97 -8.64
N ASN A 61 4.23 4.70 -8.29
CA ASN A 61 3.24 5.73 -8.00
C ASN A 61 3.70 6.66 -6.86
N LEU A 62 4.22 6.11 -5.77
CA LEU A 62 4.64 6.90 -4.60
C LEU A 62 5.92 7.70 -4.85
N THR A 63 6.82 7.23 -5.73
CA THR A 63 8.02 7.99 -6.13
C THR A 63 7.74 9.09 -7.16
N SER A 64 6.53 9.15 -7.72
CA SER A 64 6.15 10.18 -8.68
C SER A 64 6.15 11.57 -8.01
N PRO A 65 6.62 12.62 -8.70
CA PRO A 65 6.61 14.00 -8.17
C PRO A 65 5.21 14.48 -7.78
N ASN A 66 4.16 13.90 -8.38
CA ASN A 66 2.77 14.22 -8.05
C ASN A 66 2.40 13.89 -6.59
N PHE A 67 3.11 12.94 -5.97
CA PHE A 67 2.86 12.52 -4.58
C PHE A 67 3.86 13.12 -3.58
N ALA A 68 4.91 13.82 -4.05
CA ALA A 68 5.96 14.36 -3.18
C ALA A 68 5.44 15.34 -2.12
N ALA A 69 4.49 16.22 -2.49
CA ALA A 69 3.87 17.15 -1.56
C ALA A 69 3.06 16.44 -0.46
N HIS A 70 2.32 15.39 -0.83
CA HIS A 70 1.55 14.58 0.11
C HIS A 70 2.48 13.84 1.09
N LEU A 71 3.57 13.24 0.60
CA LEU A 71 4.55 12.56 1.45
C LEU A 71 5.24 13.51 2.42
N SER A 72 5.57 14.73 1.97
CA SER A 72 6.15 15.77 2.83
C SER A 72 5.22 16.13 3.99
N LEU A 73 3.92 16.31 3.73
CA LEU A 73 2.93 16.61 4.76
C LEU A 73 2.78 15.47 5.77
N LEU A 74 2.70 14.23 5.30
CA LEU A 74 2.59 13.04 6.17
C LEU A 74 3.83 12.88 7.06
N SER A 75 5.02 13.14 6.52
CA SER A 75 6.28 13.11 7.27
C SER A 75 6.30 14.13 8.42
N SER A 76 5.79 15.34 8.19
CA SER A 76 5.70 16.37 9.23
C SER A 76 4.73 16.03 10.36
N CYS A 77 3.72 15.19 10.11
CA CYS A 77 2.73 14.79 11.12
C CYS A 77 3.22 13.69 12.08
N ASN A 78 4.21 12.88 11.66
CA ASN A 78 4.72 11.77 12.47
C ASN A 78 5.62 12.21 13.64
N SER A 79 5.83 13.52 13.81
CA SER A 79 6.66 14.12 14.87
C SER A 79 5.89 14.49 16.15
N GLY A 80 4.57 14.26 16.22
CA GLY A 80 3.71 14.72 17.32
C GLY A 80 3.34 13.69 18.39
N GLY A 81 4.00 12.53 18.43
CA GLY A 81 3.63 11.42 19.29
C GLY A 81 4.43 11.32 20.59
N ASP A 82 4.43 12.36 21.43
CA ASP A 82 4.89 12.22 22.82
C ASP A 82 3.71 11.83 23.73
N PRO A 83 3.84 10.80 24.60
CA PRO A 83 2.79 10.42 25.54
C PRO A 83 2.59 11.53 26.57
N ILE A 84 1.36 12.03 26.64
CA ILE A 84 0.88 13.05 27.57
C ILE A 84 1.31 12.69 29.01
N LYS A 85 2.18 13.52 29.59
CA LYS A 85 2.32 13.64 31.04
C LYS A 85 1.73 14.98 31.45
N SER A 86 0.61 14.90 32.15
CA SER A 86 -0.08 16.01 32.83
C SER A 86 0.91 16.82 33.66
N GLU A 87 0.93 18.15 33.48
CA GLU A 87 0.67 19.16 34.51
C GLU A 87 0.99 20.58 33.99
N GLY A 88 0.00 21.48 34.13
CA GLY A 88 0.11 22.94 34.24
C GLY A 88 0.98 23.73 33.25
N MET A 89 0.35 24.60 32.45
CA MET A 89 0.54 26.07 32.44
C MET A 89 0.12 26.69 31.09
N GLU A 90 -0.25 27.96 31.14
CA GLU A 90 -1.09 28.70 30.19
C GLU A 90 -0.50 29.07 28.81
N ASN A 91 -1.41 29.30 27.86
CA ASN A 91 -1.35 30.19 26.67
C ASN A 91 -0.14 30.10 25.72
N LEU A 92 -0.38 29.61 24.49
CA LEU A 92 -0.17 30.31 23.21
C LEU A 92 -0.33 29.32 22.03
N GLY A 93 -1.16 29.69 21.07
CA GLY A 93 -1.16 29.13 19.71
C GLY A 93 -1.91 27.81 19.55
N SER A 94 -3.00 27.86 18.79
CA SER A 94 -3.69 26.68 18.25
C SER A 94 -2.67 25.65 17.75
N PRO A 95 -2.70 24.37 18.19
CA PRO A 95 -1.98 23.35 17.46
C PRO A 95 -2.62 23.32 16.07
N GLN A 96 -1.82 23.49 15.03
CA GLN A 96 -2.26 23.20 13.68
C GLN A 96 -2.71 21.74 13.69
N SER A 97 -4.02 21.53 13.78
CA SER A 97 -4.66 20.27 13.49
C SER A 97 -4.13 19.88 12.12
N CYS A 98 -3.29 18.85 12.09
CA CYS A 98 -2.75 18.29 10.87
C CYS A 98 -3.96 17.89 10.01
N HIS A 99 -4.37 18.77 9.10
CA HIS A 99 -5.51 18.55 8.23
C HIS A 99 -5.07 17.51 7.20
N LEU A 100 -5.22 16.24 7.58
CA LEU A 100 -5.00 15.11 6.71
C LEU A 100 -5.91 15.29 5.48
N PRO A 101 -5.37 15.17 4.25
CA PRO A 101 -6.21 15.22 3.07
C PRO A 101 -7.25 14.11 3.18
N PHE A 102 -8.52 14.49 3.08
CA PHE A 102 -9.65 13.59 3.06
C PHE A 102 -9.43 12.56 1.95
N MET A 103 -9.13 11.31 2.32
CA MET A 103 -9.29 10.18 1.41
C MET A 103 -10.79 10.06 1.13
N VAL A 104 -11.18 10.12 -0.14
CA VAL A 104 -12.57 9.98 -0.57
C VAL A 104 -13.14 8.68 0.00
N THR A 105 -13.93 8.76 1.06
CA THR A 105 -14.81 7.67 1.46
C THR A 105 -15.91 7.60 0.41
N SER A 106 -16.01 6.46 -0.27
CA SER A 106 -17.07 6.20 -1.24
C SER A 106 -18.43 6.28 -0.54
N GLU A 107 -19.38 6.97 -1.18
CA GLU A 107 -20.80 7.04 -0.81
C GLU A 107 -21.53 5.72 -1.12
#